data_AF-A0A2S6Z5Y7-F1
#
_entry.id   AF-A0A2S6Z5Y7-F1
#
_cell.length_a   1.000
_cell.length_b   1.000
_cell.length_c   1.000
_cell.angle_alpha   90.00
_cell.angle_beta   90.00
_cell.angle_gamma   90.00
#
_symmetry.space_group_name_H-M   'P 1'
#
loop_
_entity.id
_entity.type
_entity.pdbx_description
1 polymer ?
#
loop_
_entity_poly.entity_id
_entity_poly.type
_entity_poly.pdbx_seq_one_letter_code
_entity_poly.pdbx_strand_id
1 'polypeptide(L)'
;MPFQRNPHLIAAAALLALSLQVTASAAGKPATRDDVKAYALQLCLDNNYERSGKYTSDQLRDRSYLLTTYALDNTKAGATDRLHRFVAEQTADFHRAEVPMKDEARRGPFNRIFAQCMAFYRSPALNEFIAQKL
;
A
#
# COMPACT_ATOMS: atom_id res chain seq x y z
N MET A 1 -27.61 -32.33 53.43
CA MET A 1 -26.21 -32.11 53.00
C MET A 1 -26.09 -30.68 52.50
N PRO A 2 -25.25 -29.80 53.08
CA PRO A 2 -25.13 -28.43 52.57
C PRO A 2 -24.14 -28.41 51.40
N PHE A 3 -24.60 -27.89 50.26
CA PHE A 3 -23.74 -27.63 49.10
C PHE A 3 -22.91 -26.38 49.42
N GLN A 4 -21.65 -26.57 49.78
CA GLN A 4 -20.71 -25.49 50.02
C GLN A 4 -20.37 -24.85 48.66
N ARG A 5 -21.09 -23.79 48.29
CA ARG A 5 -20.76 -22.97 47.12
C ARG A 5 -19.49 -22.20 47.43
N ASN A 6 -18.36 -22.64 46.88
CA ASN A 6 -17.07 -21.98 47.01
C ASN A 6 -17.01 -20.78 46.05
N PRO A 7 -17.14 -19.53 46.55
CA PRO A 7 -17.21 -18.33 45.69
C PRO A 7 -15.92 -18.10 44.90
N HIS A 8 -14.79 -18.63 45.39
CA HIS A 8 -13.48 -18.53 44.75
C HIS A 8 -13.36 -19.35 43.46
N LEU A 9 -14.06 -20.49 43.35
CA LEU A 9 -14.05 -21.30 42.12
C LEU A 9 -14.83 -20.64 40.99
N ILE A 10 -15.90 -19.92 41.33
CA ILE A 10 -16.71 -19.16 40.37
C ILE A 10 -15.93 -17.94 39.87
N ALA A 11 -15.21 -17.25 40.77
CA ALA A 11 -14.36 -16.12 40.41
C ALA A 11 -13.19 -16.51 39.50
N ALA A 12 -12.54 -17.65 39.75
CA ALA A 12 -11.44 -18.15 38.92
C ALA A 12 -11.91 -18.55 37.50
N ALA A 13 -13.08 -19.18 37.39
CA ALA A 13 -13.65 -19.54 36.08
C ALA A 13 -14.06 -18.31 35.26
N ALA A 14 -14.55 -17.25 35.90
CA ALA A 14 -14.88 -15.99 35.22
C ALA A 14 -13.64 -15.25 34.69
N LEU A 15 -12.52 -15.30 35.42
CA LEU A 15 -11.23 -14.72 35.00
C LEU A 15 -10.60 -15.47 33.82
N LEU A 16 -10.76 -16.79 33.75
CA LEU A 16 -10.31 -17.61 32.61
C LEU A 16 -11.20 -17.45 31.36
N ALA A 17 -12.48 -17.11 31.53
CA ALA A 17 -13.38 -16.85 30.41
C ALA A 17 -13.13 -15.49 29.75
N LEU A 18 -12.62 -14.50 30.50
CA LEU A 18 -12.32 -13.16 29.98
C LEU A 18 -11.06 -13.08 29.10
N SER A 19 -10.15 -14.05 29.19
CA SER A 19 -8.90 -14.03 28.40
C SER A 19 -9.05 -14.54 26.96
N LEU A 20 -10.18 -15.14 26.60
CA LEU A 20 -10.41 -15.67 25.25
C LEU A 20 -11.11 -14.70 24.28
N GLN A 21 -11.50 -13.49 24.71
CA GLN A 21 -12.36 -12.62 23.89
C GLN A 21 -11.65 -11.47 23.15
N VAL A 22 -10.31 -11.38 23.19
CA VAL A 22 -9.59 -10.33 22.47
C VAL A 22 -8.86 -10.89 21.26
N THR A 23 -9.64 -11.27 20.24
CA THR A 23 -9.19 -11.15 18.84
C THR A 23 -10.22 -10.34 18.08
N ALA A 24 -10.50 -9.14 18.58
CA ALA A 24 -11.02 -8.09 17.72
C ALA A 24 -9.89 -7.70 16.76
N SER A 25 -9.69 -8.53 15.73
CA SER A 25 -9.03 -8.06 14.51
C SER A 25 -9.85 -6.89 14.06
N ALA A 26 -9.41 -5.68 14.37
CA ALA A 26 -9.86 -4.48 13.71
C ALA A 26 -9.41 -4.61 12.25
N ALA A 27 -10.12 -5.45 11.50
CA ALA A 27 -9.96 -5.58 10.07
C ALA A 27 -10.44 -4.24 9.53
N GLY A 28 -9.51 -3.30 9.41
CA GLY A 28 -9.73 -2.05 8.71
C GLY A 28 -10.34 -2.37 7.35
N LYS A 29 -11.19 -1.47 6.87
CA LYS A 29 -11.86 -1.62 5.56
C LYS A 29 -10.85 -2.13 4.52
N PRO A 30 -11.17 -3.20 3.76
CA PRO A 30 -10.25 -3.70 2.74
C PRO A 30 -9.96 -2.60 1.73
N ALA A 31 -8.71 -2.56 1.25
CA ALA A 31 -8.30 -1.61 0.23
C ALA A 31 -9.15 -1.82 -1.03
N THR A 32 -9.78 -0.76 -1.52
CA THR A 32 -10.50 -0.85 -2.79
C THR A 32 -9.50 -0.95 -3.93
N ARG A 33 -9.95 -1.45 -5.08
CA ARG A 33 -9.12 -1.49 -6.30
C ARG A 33 -8.56 -0.10 -6.64
N ASP A 34 -9.35 0.94 -6.48
CA ASP A 34 -8.92 2.31 -6.78
C ASP A 34 -7.88 2.81 -5.76
N ASP A 35 -8.00 2.45 -4.48
CA ASP A 35 -6.98 2.73 -3.46
C ASP A 35 -5.64 2.07 -3.84
N VAL A 36 -5.68 0.80 -4.25
CA VAL A 36 -4.48 0.05 -4.65
C VAL A 36 -3.85 0.65 -5.91
N LYS A 37 -4.67 1.05 -6.90
CA LYS A 37 -4.16 1.71 -8.10
C LYS A 37 -3.55 3.07 -7.79
N ALA A 38 -4.20 3.87 -6.95
CA ALA A 38 -3.68 5.17 -6.53
C ALA A 38 -2.36 5.02 -5.76
N TYR A 39 -2.25 3.99 -4.92
CA TYR A 39 -1.01 3.66 -4.25
C TYR A 39 0.10 3.21 -5.22
N ALA A 40 -0.24 2.36 -6.19
CA ALA A 40 0.69 1.93 -7.24
C ALA A 40 1.21 3.11 -8.08
N LEU A 41 0.36 4.11 -8.35
CA LEU A 41 0.76 5.34 -9.02
C LEU A 41 1.76 6.13 -8.17
N GLN A 42 1.51 6.27 -6.87
CA GLN A 42 2.46 6.94 -5.98
C GLN A 42 3.82 6.23 -5.96
N LEU A 43 3.83 4.89 -5.77
CA LEU A 43 5.06 4.10 -5.82
C LEU A 43 5.84 4.29 -7.13
N CYS A 44 5.14 4.36 -8.27
CA CYS A 44 5.77 4.62 -9.56
C CYS A 44 6.46 5.99 -9.59
N LEU A 45 5.76 7.02 -9.12
CA LEU A 45 6.26 8.40 -9.11
C LEU A 45 7.46 8.52 -8.17
N ASP A 46 7.33 8.04 -6.93
CA ASP A 46 8.39 8.12 -5.91
C ASP A 46 9.66 7.43 -6.41
N ASN A 47 9.54 6.17 -6.85
CA ASN A 47 10.69 5.39 -7.33
C ASN A 47 11.41 6.07 -8.51
N ASN A 48 10.66 6.65 -9.45
CA ASN A 48 11.25 7.21 -10.66
C ASN A 48 11.74 8.64 -10.47
N TYR A 49 11.11 9.44 -9.60
CA TYR A 49 11.63 10.75 -9.24
C TYR A 49 12.89 10.66 -8.38
N GLU A 50 12.95 9.73 -7.44
CA GLU A 50 14.15 9.46 -6.64
C GLU A 50 15.32 9.09 -7.56
N ARG A 51 15.11 8.13 -8.48
CA ARG A 51 16.12 7.70 -9.45
C ARG A 51 16.52 8.76 -10.46
N SER A 52 15.66 9.75 -10.72
CA SER A 52 15.99 10.87 -11.62
C SER A 52 16.95 11.89 -10.98
N GLY A 53 17.20 11.79 -9.66
CA GLY A 53 18.03 12.73 -8.90
C GLY A 53 17.40 14.11 -8.70
N LYS A 54 16.15 14.32 -9.13
CA LYS A 54 15.43 15.60 -9.03
C LYS A 54 14.80 15.84 -7.65
N TYR A 55 14.62 14.78 -6.88
CA TYR A 55 14.00 14.81 -5.56
C TYR A 55 14.82 13.94 -4.60
N THR A 56 14.97 14.40 -3.36
CA THR A 56 15.59 13.60 -2.31
C THR A 56 14.56 12.67 -1.67
N SER A 57 15.02 11.53 -1.14
CA SER A 57 14.14 10.49 -0.57
C SER A 57 13.16 11.03 0.48
N ASP A 58 13.60 11.97 1.31
CA ASP A 58 12.78 12.64 2.33
C ASP A 58 11.65 13.50 1.75
N GLN A 59 11.84 14.08 0.56
CA GLN A 59 10.80 14.85 -0.13
C GLN A 59 9.71 13.94 -0.74
N LEU A 60 9.98 12.65 -0.88
CA LEU A 60 9.09 11.65 -1.47
C LEU A 60 8.42 10.74 -0.43
N ARG A 61 8.73 10.91 0.86
CA ARG A 61 8.11 10.11 1.95
C ARG A 61 6.66 10.54 2.19
N ASP A 62 5.74 10.08 1.34
CA ASP A 62 4.31 10.21 1.56
C ASP A 62 3.78 9.04 2.40
N ARG A 63 3.04 9.38 3.49
CA ARG A 63 2.40 8.42 4.40
C ARG A 63 0.89 8.29 4.17
N SER A 64 0.35 8.96 3.15
CA SER A 64 -1.08 8.96 2.80
C SER A 64 -1.67 7.56 2.63
N TYR A 65 -0.85 6.58 2.21
CA TYR A 65 -1.29 5.20 1.95
C TYR A 65 -0.91 4.21 3.05
N LEU A 66 -0.52 4.68 4.24
CA LEU A 66 -0.22 3.80 5.38
C LEU A 66 -1.43 2.90 5.73
N LEU A 67 -2.65 3.41 5.63
CA LEU A 67 -3.85 2.59 5.86
C LEU A 67 -4.07 1.57 4.73
N THR A 68 -3.70 1.91 3.50
CA THR A 68 -3.78 1.00 2.35
C THR A 68 -2.80 -0.16 2.50
N THR A 69 -1.58 0.06 3.00
CA THR A 69 -0.62 -1.04 3.25
C THR A 69 -1.14 -1.99 4.32
N TYR A 70 -1.67 -1.48 5.43
CA TYR A 70 -2.29 -2.33 6.45
C TYR A 70 -3.50 -3.10 5.90
N ALA A 71 -4.37 -2.45 5.13
CA ALA A 71 -5.53 -3.12 4.55
C ALA A 71 -5.13 -4.23 3.56
N LEU A 72 -4.07 -4.03 2.77
CA LEU A 72 -3.51 -5.03 1.86
C LEU A 72 -2.98 -6.24 2.62
N ASP A 73 -2.11 -6.03 3.61
CA ASP A 73 -1.46 -7.14 4.32
C ASP A 73 -2.40 -7.87 5.28
N ASN A 74 -3.42 -7.18 5.81
CA ASN A 74 -4.52 -7.81 6.56
C ASN A 74 -5.39 -8.70 5.66
N THR A 75 -5.56 -8.34 4.38
CA THR A 75 -6.32 -9.15 3.41
C THR A 75 -5.49 -10.36 2.97
N LYS A 76 -4.22 -10.15 2.66
CA LYS A 76 -3.31 -11.19 2.20
C LYS A 76 -1.88 -10.86 2.58
N ALA A 77 -1.30 -11.63 3.48
CA ALA A 77 0.06 -11.41 3.97
C ALA A 77 1.08 -11.19 2.82
N GLY A 78 1.90 -10.15 2.97
CA GLY A 78 2.92 -9.75 1.99
C GLY A 78 2.36 -9.17 0.69
N ALA A 79 1.11 -8.71 0.68
CA ALA A 79 0.50 -8.04 -0.47
C ALA A 79 1.20 -6.71 -0.75
N THR A 80 1.57 -5.95 0.28
CA THR A 80 2.32 -4.70 0.13
C THR A 80 3.65 -4.95 -0.58
N ASP A 81 4.44 -5.92 -0.11
CA ASP A 81 5.74 -6.25 -0.72
C ASP A 81 5.62 -6.74 -2.15
N ARG A 82 4.56 -7.50 -2.47
CA ARG A 82 4.28 -7.93 -3.84
C ARG A 82 3.97 -6.74 -4.75
N LEU A 83 3.15 -5.81 -4.28
CA LEU A 83 2.81 -4.60 -5.04
C LEU A 83 4.05 -3.74 -5.29
N HIS A 84 4.87 -3.52 -4.26
CA HIS A 84 6.11 -2.74 -4.36
C HIS A 84 7.05 -3.31 -5.42
N ARG A 85 7.31 -4.63 -5.37
CA ARG A 85 8.16 -5.31 -6.37
C ARG A 85 7.58 -5.21 -7.77
N PHE A 86 6.28 -5.49 -7.93
CA PHE A 86 5.62 -5.40 -9.22
C PHE A 86 5.75 -3.99 -9.83
N VAL A 87 5.46 -2.93 -9.06
CA VAL A 87 5.60 -1.55 -9.56
C VAL A 87 7.05 -1.24 -9.91
N ALA A 88 8.00 -1.61 -9.05
CA ALA A 88 9.42 -1.36 -9.29
C ALA A 88 9.95 -2.08 -10.55
N GLU A 89 9.50 -3.31 -10.80
CA GLU A 89 9.86 -4.09 -11.99
C GLU A 89 9.24 -3.50 -13.27
N GLN A 90 7.93 -3.20 -13.25
CA GLN A 90 7.22 -2.72 -14.44
C GLN A 90 7.59 -1.30 -14.86
N THR A 91 8.15 -0.50 -13.95
CA THR A 91 8.41 0.93 -14.16
C THR A 91 9.89 1.29 -14.05
N ALA A 92 10.77 0.29 -14.04
CA ALA A 92 12.19 0.43 -13.68
C ALA A 92 12.94 1.51 -14.48
N ASP A 93 12.61 1.68 -15.75
CA ASP A 93 13.32 2.56 -16.69
C ASP A 93 12.66 3.91 -16.92
N PHE A 94 11.53 4.24 -16.27
CA PHE A 94 10.83 5.50 -16.55
C PHE A 94 11.68 6.74 -16.19
N HIS A 95 12.54 6.64 -15.17
CA HIS A 95 13.51 7.68 -14.81
C HIS A 95 14.54 8.00 -15.91
N ARG A 96 14.82 7.06 -16.82
CA ARG A 96 15.83 7.22 -17.90
C ARG A 96 15.31 7.95 -19.12
N ALA A 97 14.01 8.23 -19.15
CA ALA A 97 13.42 9.02 -20.21
C ALA A 97 13.90 10.47 -20.07
N GLU A 98 15.13 10.74 -20.53
CA GLU A 98 15.68 12.09 -20.63
C GLU A 98 14.69 13.00 -21.37
N VAL A 99 14.63 14.25 -20.94
CA VAL A 99 13.95 15.30 -21.70
C VAL A 99 14.95 16.43 -21.90
N PRO A 100 15.31 16.70 -23.16
CA PRO A 100 15.45 18.06 -23.61
C PRO A 100 14.49 18.28 -24.78
N MET A 101 13.18 18.19 -24.54
CA MET A 101 12.26 18.89 -25.44
C MET A 101 12.31 20.36 -25.04
N LYS A 102 13.18 21.10 -25.75
CA LYS A 102 13.10 22.54 -25.87
C LYS A 102 11.68 22.84 -26.34
N ASP A 103 10.79 23.26 -25.45
CA ASP A 103 9.52 23.79 -25.89
C ASP A 103 9.81 25.17 -26.47
N GLU A 104 9.84 25.25 -27.80
CA GLU A 104 9.99 26.53 -28.50
C GLU A 104 8.84 27.50 -28.13
N ALA A 105 7.72 26.99 -27.59
CA ALA A 105 6.60 27.75 -27.07
C ALA A 105 6.62 28.06 -25.55
N ARG A 106 7.67 27.70 -24.79
CA ARG A 106 7.83 27.98 -23.34
C ARG A 106 6.69 27.50 -22.40
N ARG A 107 5.93 26.46 -22.74
CA ARG A 107 4.85 25.86 -21.92
C ARG A 107 5.36 24.99 -20.77
N GLY A 108 6.68 24.91 -20.56
CA GLY A 108 7.30 24.28 -19.39
C GLY A 108 7.79 22.86 -19.64
N PRO A 109 8.51 22.25 -18.66
CA PRO A 109 9.08 20.93 -18.81
C PRO A 109 7.97 19.87 -18.91
N PHE A 110 7.91 19.14 -20.02
CA PHE A 110 7.03 17.98 -20.15
C PHE A 110 7.50 16.88 -19.19
N ASN A 111 6.70 16.61 -18.15
CA ASN A 111 7.03 15.61 -17.16
C ASN A 111 6.72 14.19 -17.68
N ARG A 112 7.69 13.59 -18.37
CA ARG A 112 7.54 12.27 -18.99
C ARG A 112 7.37 11.14 -17.98
N ILE A 113 8.03 11.23 -16.81
CA ILE A 113 7.84 10.29 -15.69
C ILE A 113 6.37 10.25 -15.29
N PHE A 114 5.76 11.42 -15.08
CA PHE A 114 4.33 11.49 -14.75
C PHE A 114 3.46 10.84 -15.83
N ALA A 115 3.68 11.17 -17.11
CA ALA A 115 2.90 10.61 -18.21
C ALA A 115 3.03 9.07 -18.29
N GLN A 116 4.24 8.53 -18.10
CA GLN A 116 4.48 7.09 -18.10
C GLN A 116 3.85 6.40 -16.87
N CYS A 117 3.96 6.99 -15.68
CA CYS A 117 3.29 6.47 -14.48
C CYS A 117 1.76 6.52 -14.61
N MET A 118 1.20 7.54 -15.26
CA MET A 118 -0.23 7.59 -15.59
C MET A 118 -0.65 6.52 -16.60
N ALA A 119 0.20 6.21 -17.58
CA ALA A 119 -0.04 5.10 -18.50
C ALA A 119 -0.02 3.75 -17.76
N PHE A 120 0.95 3.55 -16.85
CA PHE A 120 1.03 2.37 -15.98
C PHE A 120 -0.20 2.25 -15.07
N TYR A 121 -0.64 3.34 -14.43
CA TYR A 121 -1.85 3.39 -13.61
C TYR A 121 -3.11 2.93 -14.37
N ARG A 122 -3.17 3.19 -15.67
CA ARG A 122 -4.28 2.77 -16.54
C ARG A 122 -4.07 1.39 -17.19
N SER A 123 -2.90 0.78 -17.02
CA SER A 123 -2.51 -0.41 -17.76
C SER A 123 -3.35 -1.64 -17.41
N PRO A 124 -3.61 -2.53 -18.39
CA PRO A 124 -4.17 -3.86 -18.13
C PRO A 124 -3.31 -4.67 -17.16
N ALA A 125 -1.98 -4.59 -17.28
CA ALA A 125 -1.05 -5.31 -16.43
C ALA A 125 -1.25 -5.00 -14.94
N LEU A 126 -1.40 -3.73 -14.56
CA LEU A 126 -1.70 -3.36 -13.17
C LEU A 126 -3.07 -3.89 -12.73
N ASN A 127 -4.08 -3.79 -13.60
CA ASN A 127 -5.42 -4.26 -13.30
C ASN A 127 -5.45 -5.79 -13.07
N GLU A 128 -4.72 -6.55 -13.89
CA GLU A 128 -4.60 -8.01 -13.78
C GLU A 128 -3.80 -8.42 -12.55
N PHE A 129 -2.70 -7.74 -12.27
CA PHE A 129 -1.92 -7.98 -11.06
C PHE A 129 -2.77 -7.82 -9.80
N ILE A 130 -3.54 -6.73 -9.71
CA ILE A 130 -4.43 -6.48 -8.56
C ILE A 130 -5.47 -7.60 -8.45
N ALA A 131 -6.06 -8.04 -9.56
CA ALA A 131 -7.10 -9.07 -9.54
C ALA A 131 -6.58 -10.47 -9.17
N GLN A 132 -5.31 -10.77 -9.45
CA GLN A 132 -4.77 -12.14 -9.33
C GLN A 132 -3.79 -12.33 -8.17
N LYS A 133 -3.07 -11.29 -7.78
CA LYS A 133 -1.89 -11.39 -6.89
C LYS A 133 -2.11 -10.73 -5.54
N LEU A 134 -3.05 -9.80 -5.43
CA LEU A 134 -3.45 -9.14 -4.20
C LEU A 134 -4.74 -9.75 -3.68
#